data_AF-A0A1X2IYR4-F1
#
_entry.id   AF-A0A1X2IYR4-F1
#
_cell.length_a   1.000
_cell.length_b   1.000
_cell.length_c   1.000
_cell.angle_alpha   90.00
_cell.angle_beta   90.00
_cell.angle_gamma   90.00
#
_symmetry.space_group_name_H-M   'P 1'
#
loop_
_entity.id
_entity.type
_entity.pdbx_description
1 polymer ?
#
loop_
_entity_poly.entity_id
_entity_poly.type
_entity_poly.pdbx_seq_one_letter_code
_entity_poly.pdbx_strand_id
1 'polypeptide(L)'
;MYSIAATPRSLACWLTKQKGHRFSIYYAILAMPHLCDDHFIRLLFNQGALLSRHLVQQLVTLYGKNPTQPTVTSLFIRSIQQLPFSGYAILIHHGFQLYGNILVSPDQDDYHRLMMPTVAENAVVEKKMHAWQEAIHDYCFLPAPVVFGGSSYSRQLIRLADTRPDLFDSISPVFSFDMDACHALWECIFLFLLDLSFTHHSVDHHHEQLACLHRIIKPHNNNMSRFAATPAAIQGPGWYGKKKTTPSTIQKSTPVDDLDIFAHAFISFFAKYPIGYCTDHVMHKLLSLCFKHLHPSFDLRLALTKIMDDLPTMRKDITHQIDQFLKSQS
;
A
#
# COMPACT_ATOMS: atom_id res chain seq x y z
N MET A 1 37.87 -3.72 9.64
CA MET A 1 37.64 -5.15 9.39
C MET A 1 36.34 -5.30 8.60
N TYR A 2 36.44 -5.56 7.30
CA TYR A 2 35.28 -5.79 6.43
C TYR A 2 34.72 -7.18 6.71
N SER A 3 33.51 -7.27 7.25
CA SER A 3 32.81 -8.55 7.44
C SER A 3 32.38 -9.09 6.07
N ILE A 4 33.21 -9.95 5.49
CA ILE A 4 32.81 -10.91 4.45
C ILE A 4 32.02 -12.03 5.15
N ALA A 5 30.82 -11.71 5.63
CA ALA A 5 29.82 -12.64 6.15
C ALA A 5 28.49 -11.86 6.16
N ALA A 6 27.38 -12.30 5.56
CA ALA A 6 27.03 -13.62 5.10
C ALA A 6 26.06 -13.46 3.91
N THR A 7 26.44 -13.92 2.73
CA THR A 7 25.43 -14.31 1.74
C THR A 7 24.62 -15.44 2.39
N PRO A 8 23.31 -15.27 2.58
CA PRO A 8 22.49 -16.30 3.20
C PRO A 8 22.53 -17.55 2.33
N ARG A 9 22.77 -18.70 2.96
CA ARG A 9 22.88 -19.99 2.28
C ARG A 9 21.57 -20.42 1.61
N SER A 10 20.45 -19.80 1.97
CA SER A 10 19.14 -20.01 1.35
C SER A 10 18.40 -18.70 1.15
N LEU A 11 17.67 -18.60 0.04
CA LEU A 11 16.80 -17.47 -0.27
C LEU A 11 15.73 -17.27 0.82
N ALA A 12 15.21 -18.36 1.39
CA ALA A 12 14.27 -18.31 2.52
C ALA A 12 14.87 -17.62 3.76
N CYS A 13 16.12 -17.94 4.12
CA CYS A 13 16.81 -17.29 5.24
C CYS A 13 17.05 -15.81 4.95
N TRP A 14 17.41 -15.45 3.71
CA TRP A 14 17.55 -14.05 3.32
C TRP A 14 16.24 -13.29 3.51
N LEU A 15 15.15 -13.82 2.97
CA LEU A 15 13.84 -13.19 3.00
C LEU A 15 13.37 -12.96 4.43
N THR A 16 13.45 -13.97 5.29
CA THR A 16 13.02 -13.84 6.68
C THR A 16 13.88 -12.85 7.46
N LYS A 17 15.19 -12.77 7.19
CA LYS A 17 16.07 -11.77 7.83
C LYS A 17 15.85 -10.34 7.32
N GLN A 18 15.59 -10.18 6.02
CA GLN A 18 15.45 -8.85 5.40
C GLN A 18 14.06 -8.28 5.54
N LYS A 19 13.02 -9.10 5.35
CA LYS A 19 11.62 -8.66 5.41
C LYS A 19 10.98 -8.91 6.76
N GLY A 20 11.62 -9.72 7.61
CA GLY A 20 11.05 -10.14 8.88
C GLY A 20 10.09 -11.31 8.73
N HIS A 21 9.81 -11.95 9.87
CA HIS A 21 9.04 -13.19 9.95
C HIS A 21 7.60 -13.00 9.45
N ARG A 22 7.01 -11.83 9.71
CA ARG A 22 5.62 -11.51 9.36
C ARG A 22 5.40 -11.30 7.86
N PHE A 23 6.39 -10.74 7.16
CA PHE A 23 6.21 -10.28 5.78
C PHE A 23 6.84 -11.20 4.74
N SER A 24 7.69 -12.14 5.15
CA SER A 24 8.50 -12.94 4.21
C SER A 24 7.66 -13.77 3.24
N ILE A 25 6.60 -14.45 3.69
CA ILE A 25 5.70 -15.21 2.81
C ILE A 25 4.93 -14.27 1.88
N TYR A 26 4.37 -13.18 2.41
CA TYR A 26 3.62 -12.22 1.60
C TYR A 26 4.50 -11.61 0.50
N TYR A 27 5.72 -11.18 0.86
CA TYR A 27 6.70 -10.66 -0.09
C TYR A 27 7.13 -11.71 -1.12
N ALA A 28 7.35 -12.96 -0.70
CA ALA A 28 7.71 -14.04 -1.60
C ALA A 28 6.64 -14.27 -2.68
N ILE A 29 5.36 -14.32 -2.27
CA ILE A 29 4.24 -14.44 -3.20
C ILE A 29 4.21 -13.23 -4.14
N LEU A 30 4.36 -12.01 -3.61
CA LEU A 30 4.28 -10.80 -4.42
C LEU A 30 5.41 -10.71 -5.46
N ALA A 31 6.66 -10.95 -5.05
CA ALA A 31 7.85 -10.70 -5.85
C ALA A 31 8.31 -11.89 -6.70
N MET A 32 8.06 -13.13 -6.24
CA MET A 32 8.57 -14.36 -6.85
C MET A 32 7.56 -15.52 -6.73
N PRO A 33 6.31 -15.35 -7.22
CA PRO A 33 5.25 -16.34 -7.03
C PRO A 33 5.62 -17.71 -7.59
N HIS A 34 6.34 -17.76 -8.72
CA HIS A 34 6.80 -18.99 -9.37
C HIS A 34 7.80 -19.82 -8.54
N LEU A 35 8.49 -19.22 -7.56
CA LEU A 35 9.41 -19.93 -6.65
C LEU A 35 8.69 -20.45 -5.41
N CYS A 36 7.43 -20.09 -5.20
CA CYS A 36 6.66 -20.48 -4.02
C CYS A 36 6.04 -21.86 -4.20
N ASP A 37 6.87 -22.88 -4.35
CA ASP A 37 6.49 -24.30 -4.34
C ASP A 37 6.46 -24.89 -2.90
N ASP A 38 6.08 -26.16 -2.76
CA ASP A 38 6.06 -26.86 -1.46
C ASP A 38 7.41 -26.76 -0.72
N HIS A 39 8.53 -26.94 -1.42
CA HIS A 39 9.85 -26.95 -0.81
C HIS A 39 10.22 -25.57 -0.26
N PHE A 40 10.05 -24.53 -1.08
CA PHE A 40 10.40 -23.17 -0.70
C PHE A 40 9.52 -22.64 0.43
N ILE A 41 8.21 -22.90 0.40
CA ILE A 41 7.28 -22.50 1.46
C ILE A 41 7.64 -23.21 2.78
N ARG A 42 7.95 -24.51 2.76
CA ARG A 42 8.44 -25.22 3.95
C ARG A 42 9.74 -24.64 4.48
N LEU A 43 10.67 -24.27 3.60
CA LEU A 43 11.90 -23.60 4.02
C LEU A 43 11.61 -22.25 4.69
N LEU A 44 10.67 -21.46 4.19
CA LEU A 44 10.26 -20.21 4.83
C LEU A 44 9.71 -20.47 6.24
N PHE A 45 8.82 -21.46 6.41
CA PHE A 45 8.32 -21.85 7.73
C PHE A 45 9.44 -22.32 8.67
N ASN A 46 10.38 -23.13 8.17
CA ASN A 46 11.53 -23.58 8.95
C ASN A 46 12.46 -22.43 9.36
N GLN A 47 12.43 -21.30 8.65
CA GLN A 47 13.13 -20.08 9.03
C GLN A 47 12.32 -19.17 9.97
N GLY A 48 11.13 -19.60 10.40
CA GLY A 48 10.26 -18.85 11.32
C GLY A 48 9.32 -17.86 10.64
N ALA A 49 9.10 -17.98 9.33
CA ALA A 49 8.08 -17.18 8.66
C ALA A 49 6.68 -17.44 9.22
N LEU A 50 5.89 -16.39 9.34
CA LEU A 50 4.52 -16.45 9.84
C LEU A 50 3.54 -16.30 8.67
N LEU A 51 2.50 -17.12 8.66
CA LEU A 51 1.44 -17.07 7.67
C LEU A 51 0.29 -16.22 8.22
N SER A 52 0.09 -15.01 7.70
CA SER A 52 -1.02 -14.13 8.09
C SER A 52 -2.39 -14.74 7.80
N ARG A 53 -3.35 -14.66 8.74
CA ARG A 53 -4.74 -15.11 8.52
C ARG A 53 -5.38 -14.40 7.34
N HIS A 54 -5.17 -13.09 7.23
CA HIS A 54 -5.68 -12.29 6.11
C HIS A 54 -5.14 -12.78 4.77
N LEU A 55 -3.86 -13.15 4.69
CA LEU A 55 -3.28 -13.73 3.48
C LEU A 55 -3.95 -15.05 3.11
N VAL A 56 -4.25 -15.93 4.08
CA VAL A 56 -4.96 -17.18 3.79
C VAL A 56 -6.38 -16.90 3.29
N GLN A 57 -7.10 -15.95 3.90
CA GLN A 57 -8.43 -15.51 3.43
C GLN A 57 -8.38 -15.06 1.96
N GLN A 58 -7.38 -14.26 1.59
CA GLN A 58 -7.21 -13.80 0.21
C GLN A 58 -6.84 -14.95 -0.74
N LEU A 59 -5.95 -15.87 -0.34
CA LEU A 59 -5.58 -17.03 -1.16
C LEU A 59 -6.80 -17.90 -1.47
N VAL A 60 -7.62 -18.21 -0.48
CA VAL A 60 -8.84 -19.00 -0.68
C VAL A 60 -9.88 -18.24 -1.52
N THR A 61 -9.93 -16.92 -1.35
CA THR A 61 -10.88 -16.09 -2.08
C THR A 61 -10.49 -15.92 -3.55
N LEU A 62 -9.21 -15.89 -3.89
CA LEU A 62 -8.74 -15.45 -5.20
C LEU A 62 -8.09 -16.57 -6.04
N TYR A 63 -7.42 -17.54 -5.44
CA TYR A 63 -6.64 -18.53 -6.20
C TYR A 63 -7.52 -19.39 -7.13
N GLY A 64 -7.13 -19.49 -8.40
CA GLY A 64 -7.88 -20.24 -9.41
C GLY A 64 -9.21 -19.62 -9.81
N LYS A 65 -9.52 -18.40 -9.34
CA LYS A 65 -10.73 -17.66 -9.73
C LYS A 65 -10.37 -16.55 -10.71
N ASN A 66 -11.13 -16.48 -11.80
CA ASN A 66 -10.98 -15.40 -12.77
C ASN A 66 -11.43 -14.08 -12.14
N PRO A 67 -10.63 -13.00 -12.22
CA PRO A 67 -11.10 -11.69 -11.79
C PRO A 67 -12.31 -11.31 -12.66
N THR A 68 -13.46 -11.13 -12.03
CA THR A 68 -14.72 -10.79 -12.70
C THR A 68 -14.70 -9.41 -13.37
N GLN A 69 -13.68 -8.58 -13.06
CA GLN A 69 -13.45 -7.30 -13.70
C GLN A 69 -11.99 -7.21 -14.23
N PRO A 70 -11.78 -7.20 -15.55
CA PRO A 70 -10.44 -7.20 -16.16
C PRO A 70 -9.72 -5.85 -16.14
N THR A 71 -10.37 -4.76 -15.70
CA THR A 71 -9.87 -3.39 -15.90
C THR A 71 -8.85 -2.93 -14.86
N VAL A 72 -8.82 -3.51 -13.65
CA VAL A 72 -7.79 -3.21 -12.63
C VAL A 72 -7.48 -4.48 -11.84
N THR A 73 -6.71 -5.39 -12.42
CA THR A 73 -6.19 -6.55 -11.66
C THR A 73 -4.97 -6.11 -10.86
N SER A 74 -5.08 -6.07 -9.53
CA SER A 74 -3.97 -5.73 -8.63
C SER A 74 -2.77 -6.66 -8.84
N LEU A 75 -1.57 -6.18 -8.52
CA LEU A 75 -0.34 -6.97 -8.64
C LEU A 75 -0.46 -8.25 -7.81
N PHE A 76 -1.02 -8.12 -6.62
CA PHE A 76 -1.24 -9.24 -5.72
C PHE A 76 -2.12 -10.34 -6.32
N ILE A 77 -3.25 -9.99 -6.97
CA ILE A 77 -4.10 -11.00 -7.64
C ILE A 77 -3.31 -11.74 -8.72
N ARG A 78 -2.55 -11.01 -9.55
CA ARG A 78 -1.71 -11.62 -10.60
C ARG A 78 -0.68 -12.57 -10.01
N SER A 79 -0.02 -12.17 -8.94
CA SER A 79 0.96 -12.99 -8.24
C SER A 79 0.35 -14.25 -7.64
N ILE A 80 -0.84 -14.17 -7.04
CA ILE A 80 -1.56 -15.35 -6.55
C ILE A 80 -1.86 -16.33 -7.68
N GLN A 81 -2.29 -15.87 -8.85
CA GLN A 81 -2.57 -16.78 -9.98
C GLN A 81 -1.33 -17.49 -10.52
N GLN A 82 -0.13 -16.95 -10.27
CA GLN A 82 1.14 -17.55 -10.68
C GLN A 82 1.72 -18.52 -9.65
N LEU A 83 1.09 -18.63 -8.47
CA LEU A 83 1.56 -19.49 -7.39
C LEU A 83 1.44 -20.98 -7.78
N PRO A 84 2.53 -21.77 -7.71
CA PRO A 84 2.46 -23.21 -7.90
C PRO A 84 1.44 -23.86 -6.97
N PHE A 85 0.65 -24.79 -7.50
CA PHE A 85 -0.39 -25.46 -6.73
C PHE A 85 0.16 -26.16 -5.48
N SER A 86 1.37 -26.71 -5.55
CA SER A 86 2.03 -27.36 -4.41
C SER A 86 2.26 -26.39 -3.25
N GLY A 87 2.78 -25.19 -3.52
CA GLY A 87 2.97 -24.17 -2.48
C GLY A 87 1.65 -23.61 -1.96
N TYR A 88 0.67 -23.40 -2.85
CA TYR A 88 -0.70 -23.03 -2.46
C TYR A 88 -1.28 -24.05 -1.46
N ALA A 89 -1.22 -25.34 -1.78
CA ALA A 89 -1.75 -26.40 -0.92
C ALA A 89 -1.10 -26.40 0.47
N ILE A 90 0.21 -26.14 0.55
CA ILE A 90 0.92 -26.02 1.82
C ILE A 90 0.48 -24.80 2.62
N LEU A 91 0.33 -23.65 1.98
CA LEU A 91 -0.16 -22.43 2.64
C LEU A 91 -1.58 -22.64 3.18
N ILE A 92 -2.48 -23.26 2.41
CA ILE A 92 -3.85 -23.55 2.86
C ILE A 92 -3.87 -24.57 3.99
N HIS A 93 -3.11 -25.66 3.87
CA HIS A 93 -3.04 -26.67 4.92
C HIS A 93 -2.50 -26.12 6.23
N HIS A 94 -1.40 -25.37 6.18
CA HIS A 94 -0.83 -24.70 7.35
C HIS A 94 -1.78 -23.64 7.92
N GLY A 95 -2.46 -22.88 7.05
CA GLY A 95 -3.47 -21.91 7.46
C GLY A 95 -4.65 -22.56 8.19
N PHE A 96 -5.11 -23.72 7.73
CA PHE A 96 -6.16 -24.50 8.40
C PHE A 96 -5.70 -25.03 9.76
N GLN A 97 -4.44 -25.46 9.89
CA GLN A 97 -3.88 -25.88 11.18
C GLN A 97 -3.81 -24.73 12.20
N LEU A 98 -3.47 -23.53 11.75
CA LEU A 98 -3.36 -22.35 12.63
C LEU A 98 -4.72 -21.74 13.00
N TYR A 99 -5.63 -21.66 12.04
CA TYR A 99 -6.83 -20.81 12.15
C TYR A 99 -8.14 -21.59 12.02
N GLY A 100 -8.09 -22.89 11.74
CA GLY A 100 -9.27 -23.70 11.46
C GLY A 100 -9.99 -23.26 10.17
N ASN A 101 -11.32 -23.32 10.19
CA ASN A 101 -12.13 -22.87 9.05
C ASN A 101 -12.17 -21.33 9.00
N ILE A 102 -11.35 -20.75 8.14
CA ILE A 102 -11.20 -19.28 8.00
C ILE A 102 -12.29 -18.60 7.19
N LEU A 103 -13.09 -19.35 6.41
CA LEU A 103 -14.19 -18.82 5.58
C LEU A 103 -15.53 -18.83 6.33
N VAL A 104 -15.56 -18.33 7.57
CA VAL A 104 -16.79 -18.33 8.38
C VAL A 104 -17.87 -17.42 7.78
N SER A 105 -17.48 -16.39 7.00
CA SER A 105 -18.40 -15.52 6.27
C SER A 105 -17.74 -15.03 4.98
N PRO A 106 -18.30 -15.28 3.78
CA PRO A 106 -17.75 -14.81 2.51
C PRO A 106 -17.69 -13.27 2.39
N ASP A 107 -18.45 -12.56 3.23
CA ASP A 107 -18.66 -11.12 3.12
C ASP A 107 -17.84 -10.26 4.12
N GLN A 108 -17.06 -10.88 5.02
CA GLN A 108 -16.28 -10.14 6.03
C GLN A 108 -14.93 -10.78 6.27
N ASP A 109 -13.95 -10.41 5.45
CA ASP A 109 -12.54 -10.68 5.75
C ASP A 109 -12.04 -9.80 6.90
N ASP A 110 -10.88 -10.15 7.46
CA ASP A 110 -10.31 -9.44 8.61
C ASP A 110 -10.04 -7.96 8.26
N TYR A 111 -9.70 -7.69 6.99
CA TYR A 111 -9.49 -6.34 6.48
C TYR A 111 -10.78 -5.50 6.55
N HIS A 112 -11.89 -6.02 6.02
CA HIS A 112 -13.17 -5.35 6.03
C HIS A 112 -13.63 -5.05 7.46
N ARG A 113 -13.44 -5.98 8.40
CA ARG A 113 -13.75 -5.79 9.82
C ARG A 113 -12.94 -4.65 10.46
N LEU A 114 -11.64 -4.57 10.15
CA LEU A 114 -10.78 -3.52 10.69
C LEU A 114 -11.04 -2.15 10.05
N MET A 115 -11.37 -2.13 8.76
CA MET A 115 -11.47 -0.89 8.00
C MET A 115 -12.88 -0.29 7.95
N MET A 116 -13.94 -1.06 8.17
CA MET A 116 -15.31 -0.54 8.16
C MET A 116 -15.53 0.53 9.24
N PRO A 117 -16.10 1.70 8.90
CA PRO A 117 -16.51 2.69 9.89
C PRO A 117 -17.66 2.13 10.73
N THR A 118 -17.54 2.25 12.05
CA THR A 118 -18.64 1.93 12.96
C THR A 118 -19.45 3.19 13.25
N VAL A 119 -20.78 3.08 13.21
CA VAL A 119 -21.71 4.21 13.30
C VAL A 119 -21.78 4.81 14.73
N ALA A 120 -21.29 4.11 15.76
CA ALA A 120 -21.45 4.52 17.15
C ALA A 120 -20.15 5.00 17.84
N GLU A 121 -20.35 5.98 18.73
CA GLU A 121 -19.39 6.79 19.48
C GLU A 121 -18.37 6.00 20.31
N ASN A 122 -17.26 6.70 20.65
CA ASN A 122 -16.17 6.46 21.61
C ASN A 122 -16.01 5.06 22.28
N ALA A 123 -17.05 4.44 22.84
CA ALA A 123 -16.99 3.05 23.34
C ALA A 123 -16.65 2.02 22.25
N VAL A 124 -16.98 2.29 20.99
CA VAL A 124 -16.61 1.40 19.87
C VAL A 124 -15.14 1.55 19.48
N VAL A 125 -14.50 2.66 19.84
CA VAL A 125 -13.10 2.93 19.50
C VAL A 125 -12.18 1.98 20.24
N GLU A 126 -12.37 1.78 21.55
CA GLU A 126 -11.56 0.86 22.36
C GLU A 126 -11.72 -0.59 21.89
N LYS A 127 -12.96 -1.03 21.64
CA LYS A 127 -13.24 -2.36 21.09
C LYS A 127 -12.56 -2.57 19.73
N LYS A 128 -12.52 -1.53 18.90
CA LYS A 128 -11.86 -1.55 17.60
C LYS A 128 -10.33 -1.58 17.74
N MET A 129 -9.76 -0.89 18.72
CA MET A 129 -8.33 -0.96 19.02
C MET A 129 -7.93 -2.34 19.52
N HIS A 130 -8.77 -2.99 20.33
CA HIS A 130 -8.55 -4.40 20.70
C HIS A 130 -8.57 -5.30 19.46
N ALA A 131 -9.52 -5.10 18.55
CA ALA A 131 -9.58 -5.87 17.30
C ALA A 131 -8.33 -5.67 16.42
N TRP A 132 -7.79 -4.45 16.36
CA TRP A 132 -6.52 -4.17 15.70
C TRP A 132 -5.35 -4.91 16.36
N GLN A 133 -5.28 -4.87 17.68
CA GLN A 133 -4.24 -5.54 18.44
C GLN A 133 -4.28 -7.06 18.23
N GLU A 134 -5.46 -7.67 18.36
CA GLU A 134 -5.69 -9.09 18.10
C GLU A 134 -5.32 -9.46 16.66
N ALA A 135 -5.80 -8.68 15.68
CA ALA A 135 -5.50 -8.96 14.27
C ALA A 135 -4.00 -8.85 13.96
N ILE A 136 -3.30 -7.85 14.51
CA ILE A 136 -1.88 -7.63 14.24
C ILE A 136 -1.02 -8.66 14.99
N HIS A 137 -1.27 -8.91 16.27
CA HIS A 137 -0.42 -9.77 17.09
C HIS A 137 -0.77 -11.25 16.95
N ASP A 138 -2.05 -11.61 16.97
CA ASP A 138 -2.47 -13.00 16.98
C ASP A 138 -2.65 -13.55 15.56
N TYR A 139 -3.06 -12.69 14.62
CA TYR A 139 -3.31 -13.08 13.23
C TYR A 139 -2.30 -12.56 12.21
N CYS A 140 -1.26 -11.84 12.66
CA CYS A 140 -0.22 -11.29 11.79
C CYS A 140 -0.80 -10.49 10.62
N PHE A 141 -1.85 -9.69 10.87
CA PHE A 141 -2.54 -8.92 9.85
C PHE A 141 -1.59 -8.05 9.01
N LEU A 142 -1.89 -7.94 7.72
CA LEU A 142 -1.18 -7.13 6.74
C LEU A 142 -2.20 -6.31 5.96
N PRO A 143 -2.02 -4.99 5.79
CA PRO A 143 -2.89 -4.19 4.92
C PRO A 143 -2.49 -4.43 3.45
N ALA A 144 -2.87 -5.59 2.92
CA ALA A 144 -2.82 -5.90 1.50
C ALA A 144 -4.00 -5.24 0.77
N PRO A 145 -3.89 -4.90 -0.52
CA PRO A 145 -4.97 -4.25 -1.26
C PRO A 145 -6.23 -5.14 -1.31
N VAL A 146 -7.37 -4.58 -0.92
CA VAL A 146 -8.68 -5.24 -1.03
C VAL A 146 -9.05 -5.36 -2.51
N VAL A 147 -9.43 -6.56 -2.90
CA VAL A 147 -9.94 -6.86 -4.25
C VAL A 147 -11.39 -6.36 -4.44
N PHE A 148 -12.08 -6.00 -3.36
CA PHE A 148 -13.49 -5.65 -3.35
C PHE A 148 -13.69 -4.17 -3.06
N GLY A 149 -14.28 -3.48 -4.03
CA GLY A 149 -14.28 -2.04 -4.18
C GLY A 149 -14.77 -1.25 -2.96
N GLY A 150 -14.07 -0.16 -2.70
CA GLY A 150 -14.50 0.90 -1.79
C GLY A 150 -13.32 1.79 -1.41
N SER A 151 -13.32 3.03 -1.88
CA SER A 151 -12.38 4.08 -1.44
C SER A 151 -12.60 4.54 0.01
N SER A 152 -13.56 3.94 0.73
CA SER A 152 -14.05 4.39 2.04
C SER A 152 -13.32 3.77 3.25
N TYR A 153 -12.36 2.87 3.02
CA TYR A 153 -11.66 2.11 4.06
C TYR A 153 -10.44 2.82 4.68
N SER A 154 -10.10 4.00 4.16
CA SER A 154 -8.80 4.67 4.33
C SER A 154 -8.58 5.37 5.69
N ARG A 155 -9.65 5.88 6.32
CA ARG A 155 -9.52 6.72 7.53
C ARG A 155 -8.99 5.95 8.75
N GLN A 156 -9.14 4.63 8.79
CA GLN A 156 -8.73 3.82 9.94
C GLN A 156 -7.22 3.66 10.04
N LEU A 157 -6.50 3.67 8.91
CA LEU A 157 -5.04 3.60 8.91
C LEU A 157 -4.42 4.88 9.49
N ILE A 158 -4.93 6.05 9.11
CA ILE A 158 -4.49 7.34 9.66
C ILE A 158 -4.78 7.38 11.17
N ARG A 159 -5.98 6.96 11.58
CA ARG A 159 -6.36 6.88 12.99
C ARG A 159 -5.47 5.92 13.79
N LEU A 160 -5.09 4.78 13.21
CA LEU A 160 -4.20 3.82 13.86
C LEU A 160 -2.81 4.43 14.06
N ALA A 161 -2.26 5.11 13.05
CA ALA A 161 -0.95 5.78 13.13
C ALA A 161 -0.91 6.89 14.19
N ASP A 162 -2.05 7.54 14.41
CA ASP A 162 -2.25 8.58 15.42
C ASP A 162 -2.40 7.98 16.83
N THR A 163 -3.33 7.05 17.02
CA THR A 163 -3.73 6.54 18.36
C THR A 163 -2.88 5.39 18.89
N ARG A 164 -2.34 4.53 18.02
CA ARG A 164 -1.54 3.33 18.37
C ARG A 164 -0.36 3.18 17.41
N PRO A 165 0.64 4.06 17.50
CA PRO A 165 1.78 4.03 16.58
C PRO A 165 2.59 2.75 16.65
N ASP A 166 2.63 2.10 17.81
CA ASP A 166 3.25 0.78 18.00
C ASP A 166 2.63 -0.30 17.09
N LEU A 167 1.30 -0.28 16.95
CA LEU A 167 0.58 -1.18 16.07
C LEU A 167 0.78 -0.80 14.60
N PHE A 168 0.78 0.49 14.29
CA PHE A 168 1.04 0.97 12.93
C PHE A 168 2.45 0.59 12.46
N ASP A 169 3.47 0.78 13.30
CA ASP A 169 4.86 0.41 12.99
C ASP A 169 5.01 -1.10 12.73
N SER A 170 4.12 -1.90 13.31
CA SER A 170 4.09 -3.36 13.12
C SER A 170 3.52 -3.79 11.75
N ILE A 171 2.82 -2.91 11.04
CA ILE A 171 2.26 -3.17 9.70
C ILE A 171 2.89 -2.30 8.61
N SER A 172 3.49 -1.16 8.98
CA SER A 172 4.06 -0.18 8.04
C SER A 172 5.09 -0.72 7.05
N PRO A 173 5.88 -1.79 7.35
CA PRO A 173 6.83 -2.33 6.39
C PRO A 173 6.19 -2.79 5.07
N VAL A 174 4.91 -3.18 5.06
CA VAL A 174 4.24 -3.61 3.81
C VAL A 174 4.22 -2.50 2.76
N PHE A 175 4.04 -1.25 3.18
CA PHE A 175 3.96 -0.10 2.28
C PHE A 175 5.30 0.18 1.58
N SER A 176 6.41 -0.38 2.07
CA SER A 176 7.73 -0.20 1.45
C SER A 176 7.97 -1.07 0.21
N PHE A 177 7.19 -2.15 0.06
CA PHE A 177 7.42 -3.16 -0.99
C PHE A 177 6.16 -3.55 -1.76
N ASP A 178 4.98 -3.28 -1.22
CA ASP A 178 3.70 -3.47 -1.90
C ASP A 178 3.20 -2.13 -2.43
N MET A 179 3.26 -1.99 -3.75
CA MET A 179 2.89 -0.77 -4.47
C MET A 179 1.40 -0.45 -4.33
N ASP A 180 0.55 -1.46 -4.32
CA ASP A 180 -0.90 -1.27 -4.23
C ASP A 180 -1.26 -0.82 -2.81
N ALA A 181 -0.64 -1.42 -1.79
CA ALA A 181 -0.78 -0.97 -0.40
C ALA A 181 -0.23 0.46 -0.20
N CYS A 182 0.92 0.78 -0.79
CA CYS A 182 1.50 2.13 -0.74
C CYS A 182 0.59 3.17 -1.40
N HIS A 183 0.05 2.85 -2.58
CA HIS A 183 -0.92 3.70 -3.27
C HIS A 183 -2.18 3.92 -2.42
N ALA A 184 -2.71 2.86 -1.82
CA ALA A 184 -3.86 2.97 -0.91
C ALA A 184 -3.54 3.88 0.29
N LEU A 185 -2.35 3.78 0.87
CA LEU A 185 -1.90 4.67 1.95
C LEU A 185 -1.87 6.15 1.50
N TRP A 186 -1.34 6.43 0.31
CA TRP A 186 -1.36 7.78 -0.26
C TRP A 186 -2.77 8.32 -0.45
N GLU A 187 -3.69 7.50 -0.96
CA GLU A 187 -5.10 7.88 -1.05
C GLU A 187 -5.70 8.21 0.33
N CYS A 188 -5.29 7.49 1.39
CA CYS A 188 -5.71 7.81 2.76
C CYS A 188 -5.21 9.19 3.19
N ILE A 189 -3.95 9.49 2.90
CA ILE A 189 -3.34 10.78 3.22
C ILE A 189 -4.05 11.89 2.46
N PHE A 190 -4.28 11.73 1.15
CA PHE A 190 -4.99 12.74 0.35
C PHE A 190 -6.41 12.96 0.80
N LEU A 191 -7.16 11.90 1.12
CA LEU A 191 -8.52 12.05 1.64
C LEU A 191 -8.52 12.81 2.96
N PHE A 192 -7.60 12.47 3.87
CA PHE A 192 -7.46 13.17 5.15
C PHE A 192 -7.12 14.65 4.97
N LEU A 193 -6.13 14.97 4.13
CA LEU A 193 -5.75 16.36 3.84
C LEU A 193 -6.86 17.13 3.11
N LEU A 194 -7.61 16.46 2.24
CA LEU A 194 -8.75 17.05 1.54
C LEU A 194 -9.89 17.37 2.51
N ASP A 195 -10.24 16.44 3.39
CA ASP A 195 -11.24 16.65 4.45
C ASP A 195 -10.87 17.88 5.29
N LEU A 196 -9.61 17.98 5.72
CA LEU A 196 -9.09 19.15 6.44
C LEU A 196 -9.18 20.44 5.61
N SER A 197 -9.01 20.35 4.30
CA SER A 197 -9.10 21.50 3.40
C SER A 197 -10.52 22.05 3.32
N PHE A 198 -11.55 21.23 3.55
CA PHE A 198 -12.95 21.68 3.62
C PHE A 198 -13.38 22.24 4.98
N THR A 199 -12.62 22.00 6.06
CA THR A 199 -12.98 22.52 7.39
C THR A 199 -12.67 24.02 7.55
N HIS A 200 -13.54 24.76 8.25
CA HIS A 200 -13.35 26.18 8.58
C HIS A 200 -12.65 26.41 9.94
N HIS A 201 -12.37 25.35 10.71
CA HIS A 201 -11.86 25.45 12.08
C HIS A 201 -10.36 25.77 12.15
N SER A 202 -9.94 26.30 13.32
CA SER A 202 -8.58 26.77 13.58
C SER A 202 -7.54 25.64 13.53
N VAL A 203 -6.32 26.00 13.13
CA VAL A 203 -5.19 25.13 12.81
C VAL A 203 -4.76 24.22 13.98
N ASP A 204 -5.06 24.59 15.22
CA ASP A 204 -4.52 23.96 16.43
C ASP A 204 -5.05 22.53 16.68
N HIS A 205 -6.35 22.27 16.50
CA HIS A 205 -6.90 20.92 16.69
C HIS A 205 -6.44 19.94 15.58
N HIS A 206 -6.12 20.48 14.41
CA HIS A 206 -5.61 19.70 13.28
C HIS A 206 -4.10 19.47 13.37
N HIS A 207 -3.36 20.23 14.20
CA HIS A 207 -1.92 20.07 14.35
C HIS A 207 -1.51 18.74 14.98
N GLU A 208 -2.25 18.27 15.99
CA GLU A 208 -2.02 16.97 16.60
C GLU A 208 -2.29 15.83 15.60
N GLN A 209 -3.40 15.91 14.85
CA GLN A 209 -3.75 14.91 13.85
C GLN A 209 -2.77 14.90 12.65
N LEU A 210 -2.21 16.06 12.28
CA LEU A 210 -1.21 16.16 11.21
C LEU A 210 0.19 15.69 11.64
N ALA A 211 0.48 15.65 12.93
CA ALA A 211 1.77 15.16 13.44
C ALA A 211 2.00 13.68 13.10
N CYS A 212 0.93 12.88 13.01
CA CYS A 212 1.04 11.46 12.64
C CYS A 212 1.56 11.26 11.20
N LEU A 213 1.34 12.22 10.28
CA LEU A 213 1.78 12.09 8.88
C LEU A 213 3.29 11.94 8.75
N HIS A 214 4.07 12.63 9.58
CA HIS A 214 5.52 12.44 9.60
C HIS A 214 5.91 11.00 9.96
N ARG A 215 5.14 10.31 10.81
CA ARG A 215 5.37 8.89 11.15
C ARG A 215 4.96 7.97 10.01
N ILE A 216 3.91 8.31 9.26
CA ILE A 216 3.44 7.51 8.12
C ILE A 216 4.43 7.57 6.95
N ILE A 217 5.07 8.74 6.73
CA ILE A 217 5.91 9.00 5.55
C ILE A 217 7.39 8.65 5.81
N LYS A 218 7.91 8.85 7.03
CA LYS A 218 9.31 8.51 7.39
C LYS A 218 9.77 7.08 7.05
N PRO A 219 8.95 6.01 7.16
CA PRO A 219 9.35 4.66 6.80
C PRO A 219 9.78 4.50 5.34
N HIS A 220 9.41 5.44 4.45
CA HIS A 220 9.77 5.41 3.04
C HIS A 220 11.18 5.93 2.73
N ASN A 221 11.74 6.80 3.59
CA ASN A 221 13.02 7.47 3.32
C ASN A 221 14.27 6.71 3.76
N ASN A 222 14.13 5.67 4.58
CA ASN A 222 15.28 4.88 5.03
C ASN A 222 15.61 3.80 4.01
N ASN A 223 16.40 4.14 2.99
CA ASN A 223 17.40 3.33 2.26
C ASN A 223 17.27 1.79 2.25
N MET A 224 16.07 1.23 2.18
CA MET A 224 15.88 -0.13 1.73
C MET A 224 15.95 -0.08 0.22
N SER A 225 17.12 -0.40 -0.32
CA SER A 225 17.33 -0.66 -1.73
C SER A 225 16.16 -1.49 -2.26
N ARG A 226 15.28 -0.84 -3.03
CA ARG A 226 14.22 -1.48 -3.79
C ARG A 226 14.92 -2.30 -4.86
N PHE A 227 15.11 -3.60 -4.61
CA PHE A 227 15.79 -4.45 -5.58
C PHE A 227 14.87 -4.83 -6.74
N ALA A 228 15.52 -4.88 -7.90
CA ALA A 228 15.03 -5.22 -9.21
C ALA A 228 13.97 -6.34 -9.16
N ALA A 229 12.76 -6.00 -9.57
CA ALA A 229 11.86 -7.00 -10.12
C ALA A 229 12.59 -7.75 -11.24
N THR A 230 12.52 -9.07 -11.21
CA THR A 230 13.00 -9.96 -12.27
C THR A 230 12.47 -9.46 -13.63
N PRO A 231 13.28 -9.39 -14.71
CA PRO A 231 12.89 -8.73 -15.97
C PRO A 231 11.74 -9.35 -16.78
N ALA A 232 10.94 -10.27 -16.22
CA ALA A 232 10.10 -11.17 -17.00
C ALA A 232 8.58 -11.00 -16.86
N ALA A 233 8.05 -10.08 -16.03
CA ALA A 233 6.58 -10.03 -15.85
C ALA A 233 5.94 -8.65 -15.61
N ILE A 234 6.68 -7.53 -15.68
CA ILE A 234 6.08 -6.18 -15.66
C ILE A 234 5.82 -5.68 -17.09
N GLN A 235 5.15 -6.51 -17.89
CA GLN A 235 4.46 -6.08 -19.11
C GLN A 235 3.01 -6.55 -19.02
N GLY A 236 2.31 -6.11 -17.98
CA GLY A 236 0.86 -6.11 -17.98
C GLY A 236 0.36 -4.93 -18.82
N PRO A 237 -0.58 -5.11 -19.75
CA PRO A 237 -1.21 -3.99 -20.42
C PRO A 237 -2.06 -3.24 -19.39
N GLY A 238 -1.76 -1.98 -19.12
CA GLY A 238 -2.64 -1.11 -18.33
C GLY A 238 -2.00 -0.04 -17.46
N TRP A 239 -0.70 -0.12 -17.14
CA TRP A 239 -0.09 0.78 -16.14
C TRP A 239 0.80 1.90 -16.69
N TYR A 240 1.07 1.90 -17.99
CA TYR A 240 1.70 3.02 -18.68
C TYR A 240 0.78 3.48 -19.79
N GLY A 241 0.42 4.77 -19.78
CA GLY A 241 -0.12 5.41 -20.98
C GLY A 241 0.77 5.08 -22.17
N LYS A 242 0.14 4.74 -23.30
CA LYS A 242 0.79 4.34 -24.55
C LYS A 242 1.95 5.31 -24.92
N LYS A 243 3.17 5.02 -24.50
CA LYS A 243 4.38 5.52 -25.17
C LYS A 243 4.66 4.55 -26.32
N LYS A 244 4.76 5.09 -27.53
CA LYS A 244 5.10 4.35 -28.75
C LYS A 244 6.33 3.48 -28.49
N THR A 245 6.15 2.17 -28.56
CA THR A 245 7.19 1.16 -28.38
C THR A 245 8.12 1.13 -29.59
N THR A 246 9.38 1.51 -29.39
CA THR A 246 10.52 1.00 -30.17
C THR A 246 11.02 -0.31 -29.55
N PRO A 247 11.61 -1.24 -30.33
CA PRO A 247 11.93 -2.59 -29.83
C PRO A 247 13.18 -2.62 -28.94
N SER A 248 13.00 -3.25 -27.78
CA SER A 248 13.96 -4.04 -26.99
C SER A 248 15.36 -3.48 -26.72
N THR A 249 15.48 -2.72 -25.63
CA THR A 249 16.62 -2.83 -24.72
C THR A 249 16.08 -3.33 -23.39
N ILE A 250 16.72 -4.33 -22.79
CA ILE A 250 16.39 -4.83 -21.45
C ILE A 250 16.55 -3.66 -20.47
N GLN A 251 15.47 -2.94 -20.19
CA GLN A 251 15.47 -1.90 -19.18
C GLN A 251 15.57 -2.61 -17.82
N LYS A 252 16.71 -2.43 -17.15
CA LYS A 252 16.79 -2.63 -15.69
C LYS A 252 15.59 -1.90 -15.08
N SER A 253 14.76 -2.62 -14.34
CA SER A 253 13.69 -2.02 -13.54
C SER A 253 14.34 -1.04 -12.58
N THR A 254 14.23 0.26 -12.90
CA THR A 254 14.63 1.31 -11.97
C THR A 254 13.74 1.18 -10.73
N PRO A 255 14.29 1.35 -9.52
CA PRO A 255 13.46 1.43 -8.33
C PRO A 255 12.38 2.48 -8.58
N VAL A 256 11.11 2.12 -8.38
CA VAL A 256 10.02 3.08 -8.53
C VAL A 256 10.32 4.23 -7.58
N ASP A 257 10.35 5.46 -8.08
CA ASP A 257 10.62 6.64 -7.28
C ASP A 257 9.38 6.94 -6.42
N ASP A 258 9.55 7.33 -5.16
CA ASP A 258 8.42 7.71 -4.29
C ASP A 258 7.61 8.88 -4.89
N LEU A 259 8.30 9.71 -5.68
CA LEU A 259 7.70 10.77 -6.47
C LEU A 259 6.70 10.25 -7.50
N ASP A 260 6.99 9.12 -8.14
CA ASP A 260 6.11 8.49 -9.14
C ASP A 260 4.86 7.94 -8.49
N ILE A 261 5.02 7.31 -7.32
CA ILE A 261 3.90 6.75 -6.54
C ILE A 261 3.00 7.88 -6.08
N PHE A 262 3.58 8.95 -5.53
CA PHE A 262 2.84 10.13 -5.09
C PHE A 262 2.07 10.76 -6.25
N ALA A 263 2.73 11.03 -7.37
CA ALA A 263 2.11 11.66 -8.53
C ALA A 263 0.97 10.81 -9.09
N HIS A 264 1.19 9.50 -9.20
CA HIS A 264 0.17 8.57 -9.65
C HIS A 264 -1.02 8.52 -8.70
N ALA A 265 -0.78 8.39 -7.39
CA ALA A 265 -1.83 8.39 -6.39
C ALA A 265 -2.63 9.68 -6.38
N PHE A 266 -1.98 10.84 -6.58
CA PHE A 266 -2.66 12.13 -6.67
C PHE A 266 -3.59 12.19 -7.88
N ILE A 267 -3.10 11.81 -9.07
CA ILE A 267 -3.88 11.80 -10.30
C ILE A 267 -5.06 10.83 -10.18
N SER A 268 -4.80 9.60 -9.74
CA SER A 268 -5.81 8.56 -9.54
C SER A 268 -6.86 8.96 -8.52
N PHE A 269 -6.46 9.61 -7.42
CA PHE A 269 -7.36 10.12 -6.40
C PHE A 269 -8.29 11.18 -6.98
N PHE A 270 -7.73 12.20 -7.64
CA PHE A 270 -8.54 13.30 -8.17
C PHE A 270 -9.40 12.90 -9.37
N ALA A 271 -8.99 11.91 -10.17
CA ALA A 271 -9.80 11.39 -11.28
C ALA A 271 -11.17 10.84 -10.84
N LYS A 272 -11.34 10.49 -9.56
CA LYS A 272 -12.60 10.02 -8.97
C LYS A 272 -13.61 11.15 -8.72
N TYR A 273 -13.16 12.41 -8.72
CA TYR A 273 -13.98 13.57 -8.43
C TYR A 273 -14.35 14.33 -9.72
N PRO A 274 -15.56 14.89 -9.82
CA PRO A 274 -15.95 15.68 -10.97
C PRO A 274 -15.13 16.97 -11.07
N ILE A 275 -15.03 17.51 -12.28
CA ILE A 275 -14.39 18.81 -12.54
C ILE A 275 -15.06 19.88 -11.68
N GLY A 276 -14.26 20.72 -11.03
CA GLY A 276 -14.75 21.78 -10.15
C GLY A 276 -15.14 21.33 -8.73
N TYR A 277 -15.02 20.04 -8.39
CA TYR A 277 -15.21 19.57 -7.02
C TYR A 277 -14.22 20.23 -6.03
N CYS A 278 -12.97 20.38 -6.45
CA CYS A 278 -11.94 21.10 -5.70
C CYS A 278 -11.88 22.54 -6.19
N THR A 279 -12.43 23.48 -5.43
CA THR A 279 -12.32 24.92 -5.73
C THR A 279 -10.87 25.39 -5.56
N ASP A 280 -10.51 26.52 -6.17
CA ASP A 280 -9.15 27.07 -6.07
C ASP A 280 -8.71 27.27 -4.62
N HIS A 281 -9.64 27.71 -3.75
CA HIS A 281 -9.38 27.87 -2.33
C HIS A 281 -9.08 26.53 -1.63
N VAL A 282 -9.87 25.50 -1.89
CA VAL A 282 -9.68 24.16 -1.30
C VAL A 282 -8.39 23.53 -1.81
N MET A 283 -8.11 23.62 -3.11
CA MET A 283 -6.87 23.11 -3.69
C MET A 283 -5.64 23.84 -3.13
N HIS A 284 -5.70 25.17 -3.03
CA HIS A 284 -4.61 25.94 -2.44
C HIS A 284 -4.36 25.53 -0.99
N LYS A 285 -5.42 25.34 -0.19
CA LYS A 285 -5.29 24.88 1.20
C LYS A 285 -4.72 23.46 1.26
N LEU A 286 -5.17 22.55 0.41
CA LEU A 286 -4.64 21.19 0.30
C LEU A 286 -3.15 21.20 -0.03
N LEU A 287 -2.74 21.92 -1.07
CA LEU A 287 -1.34 22.03 -1.49
C LEU A 287 -0.49 22.68 -0.39
N SER A 288 -1.02 23.68 0.32
CA SER A 288 -0.35 24.27 1.48
C SER A 288 -0.11 23.25 2.60
N LEU A 289 -1.11 22.41 2.90
CA LEU A 289 -0.96 21.32 3.87
C LEU A 289 0.07 20.28 3.40
N CYS A 290 0.05 19.92 2.12
CA CYS A 290 1.05 19.05 1.51
C CYS A 290 2.47 19.64 1.65
N PHE A 291 2.66 20.92 1.34
CA PHE A 291 3.96 21.59 1.51
C PHE A 291 4.42 21.61 2.96
N LYS A 292 3.52 21.90 3.89
CA LYS A 292 3.88 21.97 5.31
C LYS A 292 4.27 20.61 5.89
N HIS A 293 3.57 19.54 5.51
CA HIS A 293 3.71 18.23 6.19
C HIS A 293 4.43 17.15 5.37
N LEU A 294 4.43 17.24 4.04
CA LEU A 294 5.02 16.22 3.15
C LEU A 294 6.39 16.65 2.60
N HIS A 295 6.61 17.94 2.32
CA HIS A 295 7.85 18.47 1.72
C HIS A 295 9.14 18.11 2.49
N PRO A 296 9.17 17.99 3.83
CA PRO A 296 10.38 17.54 4.52
C PRO A 296 10.82 16.11 4.15
N SER A 297 9.94 15.34 3.50
CA SER A 297 10.18 13.93 3.17
C SER A 297 10.55 13.71 1.70
N PHE A 298 10.09 14.53 0.75
CA PHE A 298 10.48 14.45 -0.68
C PHE A 298 10.18 15.77 -1.40
N ASP A 299 10.78 15.98 -2.58
CA ASP A 299 10.63 17.22 -3.36
C ASP A 299 9.22 17.35 -3.95
N LEU A 300 8.35 18.04 -3.22
CA LEU A 300 6.97 18.24 -3.61
C LEU A 300 6.82 19.17 -4.83
N ARG A 301 7.78 20.08 -5.07
CA ARG A 301 7.74 20.93 -6.28
C ARG A 301 7.92 20.06 -7.52
N LEU A 302 8.93 19.19 -7.51
CA LEU A 302 9.18 18.25 -8.60
C LEU A 302 7.99 17.30 -8.80
N ALA A 303 7.39 16.81 -7.72
CA ALA A 303 6.23 15.93 -7.79
C ALA A 303 5.01 16.62 -8.43
N LEU A 304 4.76 17.89 -8.07
CA LEU A 304 3.67 18.66 -8.66
C LEU A 304 3.91 19.01 -10.13
N THR A 305 5.14 19.34 -10.51
CA THR A 305 5.48 19.53 -11.93
C THR A 305 5.22 18.25 -12.73
N LYS A 306 5.61 17.08 -12.19
CA LYS A 306 5.30 15.79 -12.83
C LYS A 306 3.80 15.54 -12.95
N ILE A 307 3.03 15.84 -11.89
CA ILE A 307 1.56 15.72 -11.93
C ILE A 307 0.99 16.57 -13.07
N MET A 308 1.48 17.80 -13.26
CA MET A 308 1.01 18.66 -14.35
C MET A 308 1.27 18.06 -15.75
N ASP A 309 2.42 17.40 -15.93
CA ASP A 309 2.79 16.75 -17.19
C ASP A 309 1.96 15.49 -17.48
N ASP A 310 1.60 14.73 -16.44
CA ASP A 310 0.92 13.44 -16.54
C ASP A 310 -0.61 13.52 -16.39
N LEU A 311 -1.16 14.68 -15.98
CA LEU A 311 -2.61 14.86 -15.80
C LEU A 311 -3.37 14.71 -17.13
N PRO A 312 -4.53 14.02 -17.14
CA PRO A 312 -5.37 13.95 -18.33
C PRO A 312 -5.77 15.35 -18.82
N THR A 313 -5.83 15.54 -20.13
CA THR A 313 -6.17 16.83 -20.77
C THR A 313 -7.53 17.41 -20.36
N MET A 314 -8.40 16.59 -19.77
CA MET A 314 -9.70 16.98 -19.23
C MET A 314 -9.63 17.62 -17.84
N ARG A 315 -8.49 17.53 -17.14
CA ARG A 315 -8.27 18.05 -15.78
C ARG A 315 -7.46 19.36 -15.75
N LYS A 316 -7.76 20.25 -16.70
CA LYS A 316 -7.13 21.58 -16.77
C LYS A 316 -7.37 22.43 -15.52
N ASP A 317 -8.46 22.17 -14.81
CA ASP A 317 -8.77 22.76 -13.50
C ASP A 317 -7.62 22.54 -12.52
N ILE A 318 -7.21 21.28 -12.33
CA ILE A 318 -6.12 20.93 -11.41
C ILE A 318 -4.79 21.46 -11.92
N THR A 319 -4.49 21.30 -13.21
CA THR A 319 -3.23 21.81 -13.78
C THR A 319 -3.08 23.32 -13.55
N HIS A 320 -4.16 24.08 -13.73
CA HIS A 320 -4.17 25.52 -13.50
C HIS A 320 -3.97 25.88 -12.02
N GLN A 321 -4.66 25.18 -11.12
CA GLN A 321 -4.53 25.40 -9.68
C GLN A 321 -3.12 25.09 -9.16
N ILE A 322 -2.49 24.01 -9.66
CA ILE A 322 -1.11 23.67 -9.30
C ILE A 322 -0.14 24.74 -9.83
N ASP A 323 -0.30 25.18 -11.08
CA ASP A 323 0.54 26.23 -11.68
C ASP A 323 0.45 27.55 -10.90
N GLN A 324 -0.76 27.99 -10.57
CA GLN A 324 -0.98 29.19 -9.73
C GLN A 324 -0.32 29.04 -8.36
N PHE A 325 -0.47 27.88 -7.73
CA PHE A 325 0.13 27.62 -6.43
C PHE A 325 1.66 27.63 -6.50
N LEU A 326 2.28 26.99 -7.49
CA LEU A 326 3.74 26.98 -7.62
C LEU A 326 4.31 28.39 -7.87
N LYS A 327 3.59 29.24 -8.59
CA LYS A 327 3.92 30.67 -8.80
C LYS A 327 3.75 31.52 -7.54
N SER A 328 2.87 31.15 -6.61
CA SER A 328 2.72 31.87 -5.34
C SER A 328 3.77 31.49 -4.29
N GLN A 329 4.45 30.36 -4.49
CA GLN A 329 5.52 29.86 -3.61
C GLN A 329 6.94 30.29 -4.06
N SER A 330 7.08 30.98 -5.20
CA SER A 330 8.37 31.50 -5.70
C SER A 330 8.71 32.87 -5.11
#